data_AF-A0AAJ2NS67-F1
#
_entry.id   AF-A0AAJ2NS67-F1
#
_cell.length_a   1.000
_cell.length_b   1.000
_cell.length_c   1.000
_cell.angle_alpha   90.00
_cell.angle_beta   90.00
_cell.angle_gamma   90.00
#
_symmetry.space_group_name_H-M   'P 1'
#
loop_
_entity.id
_entity.type
_entity.pdbx_description
1 polymer ?
#
loop_
_entity_poly.entity_id
_entity_poly.type
_entity_poly.pdbx_seq_one_letter_code
_entity_poly.pdbx_strand_id
1 'polypeptide(L)' 'VTLKERRKLVLMVRETPIHLGHLRLMEAVMEIGGIILPPIPAFYHKPVTVDEIVNHSVGKALDLFGIDAKLFERWNGLV' A
#
# COMPACT_ATOMS: atom_id res chain seq x y z
N VAL A 1 0.66 -10.68 -18.09
CA VAL A 1 0.37 -9.42 -18.82
C VAL A 1 0.96 -8.19 -18.14
N THR A 2 1.02 -8.10 -16.81
CA THR A 2 1.53 -6.90 -16.12
C THR A 2 3.06 -6.81 -16.08
N LEU A 3 3.72 -7.74 -15.37
CA LEU A 3 5.16 -7.70 -15.11
C LEU A 3 6.01 -7.82 -16.39
N LYS A 4 5.66 -8.75 -17.28
CA LYS A 4 6.36 -8.93 -18.57
C LYS A 4 6.32 -7.69 -19.47
N GLU A 5 5.26 -6.88 -19.35
CA GLU A 5 5.06 -5.64 -20.11
C GLU A 5 5.58 -4.42 -19.35
N ARG A 6 6.28 -4.62 -18.22
CA ARG A 6 6.76 -3.56 -17.33
C ARG A 6 5.67 -2.58 -16.89
N ARG A 7 4.44 -3.08 -16.75
CA ARG A 7 3.32 -2.31 -16.18
C ARG A 7 3.40 -2.36 -14.66
N LYS A 8 2.95 -1.28 -14.00
CA LYS A 8 2.94 -1.17 -12.55
C LYS A 8 2.00 -2.22 -11.93
N LEU A 9 2.53 -3.01 -10.99
CA LEU A 9 1.78 -3.98 -10.19
C LEU A 9 1.95 -3.61 -8.71
N VAL A 10 0.84 -3.40 -8.00
CA VAL A 10 0.81 -3.16 -6.56
C VAL A 10 0.02 -4.29 -5.91
N LEU A 11 0.58 -4.94 -4.90
CA LEU A 11 -0.07 -5.98 -4.11
C LEU A 11 -0.31 -5.50 -2.68
N MET A 12 -1.57 -5.52 -2.25
CA MET A 12 -1.97 -5.18 -0.88
C MET A 12 -2.12 -6.45 -0.03
N VAL A 13 -1.00 -7.04 0.35
CA VAL A 13 -0.96 -8.30 1.11
C VAL A 13 -1.46 -8.08 2.55
N ARG A 14 -2.49 -8.82 2.97
CA ARG A 14 -3.05 -8.76 4.33
C ARG A 14 -2.99 -10.14 5.00
N GLU A 15 -2.02 -10.33 5.89
CA GLU A 15 -1.88 -11.52 6.71
C GLU A 15 -1.17 -11.17 8.04
N THR A 16 -1.48 -11.86 9.13
CA THR A 16 -0.75 -11.78 10.40
C THR A 16 -1.00 -13.03 11.26
N PRO A 17 0.05 -13.74 11.73
CA PRO A 17 1.47 -13.46 11.53
C PRO A 17 1.97 -13.84 10.13
N ILE A 18 3.02 -13.16 9.68
CA ILE A 18 3.68 -13.48 8.40
C ILE A 18 4.75 -14.53 8.67
N HIS A 19 4.64 -15.71 8.03
CA HIS A 19 5.68 -16.74 8.07
C HIS A 19 6.70 -16.56 6.92
N LEU A 20 7.85 -17.24 7.00
CA LEU A 20 8.96 -17.10 6.03
C LEU A 20 8.55 -17.33 4.56
N GLY A 21 7.61 -18.24 4.29
CA GLY A 21 7.08 -18.45 2.93
C GLY A 21 6.44 -17.19 2.32
N HIS A 22 5.67 -16.42 3.09
CA HIS A 22 5.09 -15.16 2.62
C HIS A 22 6.18 -14.13 2.31
N LEU A 23 7.21 -14.03 3.17
CA LEU A 23 8.33 -13.10 2.95
C LEU A 23 9.07 -13.41 1.65
N ARG A 24 9.38 -14.68 1.39
CA ARG A 24 10.03 -15.11 0.14
C ARG A 24 9.20 -14.80 -1.10
N LEU A 25 7.88 -14.97 -1.03
CA LEU A 25 6.98 -14.62 -2.13
C LEU A 25 6.92 -13.10 -2.35
N MET A 26 6.84 -12.32 -1.28
CA MET A 26 6.83 -10.86 -1.36
C MET A 26 8.17 -10.31 -1.89
N GLU A 27 9.29 -10.88 -1.47
CA GLU A 27 10.63 -10.60 -1.98
C GLU A 27 10.71 -10.86 -3.48
N ALA A 28 10.33 -12.07 -3.93
CA ALA A 28 10.35 -12.43 -5.35
C ALA A 28 9.49 -11.49 -6.21
N VAL A 29 8.34 -11.02 -5.70
CA VAL A 29 7.53 -10.01 -6.39
C VAL A 29 8.26 -8.66 -6.50
N MET A 30 8.96 -8.23 -5.44
CA MET A 30 9.72 -6.98 -5.45
C MET A 30 10.92 -7.05 -6.41
N GLU A 31 11.63 -8.18 -6.45
CA GLU A 31 12.77 -8.39 -7.36
C GLU A 31 12.40 -8.25 -8.84
N ILE A 32 11.17 -8.64 -9.22
CA ILE A 32 10.67 -8.56 -10.60
C ILE A 32 9.89 -7.26 -10.91
N GLY A 33 9.97 -6.27 -10.02
CA GLY A 33 9.42 -4.92 -10.22
C GLY A 33 7.98 -4.72 -9.76
N GLY A 34 7.41 -5.65 -8.99
CA GLY A 34 6.17 -5.44 -8.26
C GLY A 34 6.37 -4.60 -6.99
N ILE A 35 5.29 -4.00 -6.49
CA ILE A 35 5.29 -3.20 -5.26
C ILE A 35 4.44 -3.93 -4.21
N ILE A 36 5.00 -4.13 -3.02
CA ILE A 36 4.28 -4.67 -1.87
C ILE A 36 3.84 -3.50 -0.98
N LEU A 37 2.53 -3.30 -0.87
CA LEU A 37 1.90 -2.23 -0.07
C LEU A 37 0.87 -2.86 0.87
N PRO A 38 1.28 -3.52 1.95
CA PRO A 38 0.32 -4.10 2.89
C PRO A 38 -0.56 -2.99 3.48
N PRO A 39 -1.87 -3.23 3.69
CA PRO A 39 -2.75 -2.27 4.34
C PRO A 39 -2.42 -2.22 5.84
N ILE A 40 -1.42 -1.43 6.20
CA ILE A 40 -0.99 -1.19 7.57
C ILE A 40 -1.46 0.23 7.94
N PRO A 41 -2.57 0.37 8.69
CA PRO A 41 -3.12 1.67 9.03
C PRO A 41 -2.12 2.54 9.77
N ALA A 42 -1.93 3.78 9.29
CA ALA A 42 -1.17 4.78 10.03
C ALA A 42 -2.13 5.62 10.87
N PHE A 43 -1.87 5.80 12.16
CA PHE A 43 -2.76 6.54 13.06
C PHE A 43 -2.34 7.99 13.32
N TYR A 44 -1.32 8.50 12.61
CA TYR A 44 -0.86 9.89 12.78
C TYR A 44 -1.94 10.94 12.46
N HIS A 45 -2.93 10.58 11.63
CA HIS A 45 -4.06 11.43 11.27
C HIS A 45 -5.27 11.27 12.21
N LYS A 46 -5.13 10.48 13.29
CA LYS A 46 -6.15 10.26 14.33
C LYS A 46 -7.54 9.92 13.73
N PRO A 47 -7.66 8.84 12.94
CA PRO A 47 -8.93 8.49 12.32
C PRO A 47 -10.01 8.24 13.39
N VAL A 48 -11.22 8.75 13.16
CA VAL A 48 -12.39 8.58 14.03
C VAL A 48 -13.35 7.51 13.51
N THR A 49 -13.22 7.11 12.25
CA THR A 49 -14.02 6.07 11.62
C THR A 49 -13.18 4.95 11.00
N VAL A 50 -13.78 3.77 10.83
CA VAL A 50 -13.16 2.67 10.08
C VAL A 50 -12.96 3.07 8.61
N ASP A 51 -13.88 3.85 8.05
CA ASP A 51 -13.77 4.35 6.68
C ASP A 51 -12.52 5.22 6.49
N GLU A 52 -12.16 6.07 7.45
CA GLU A 52 -10.91 6.85 7.39
C GLU A 52 -9.66 5.96 7.38
N ILE A 53 -9.66 4.86 8.13
CA ILE A 53 -8.58 3.87 8.13
C ILE A 53 -8.44 3.21 6.74
N VAL A 54 -9.57 2.83 6.15
CA VAL A 54 -9.61 2.21 4.81
C VAL A 54 -9.17 3.22 3.75
N ASN A 55 -9.70 4.44 3.82
CA ASN A 55 -9.41 5.54 2.89
C ASN A 55 -7.92 5.91 2.87
N HIS A 56 -7.23 5.86 4.01
CA HIS A 56 -5.79 6.06 4.06
C HIS A 56 -5.03 4.99 3.26
N SER A 57 -5.36 3.71 3.46
CA SER A 57 -4.70 2.59 2.76
C SER A 57 -4.99 2.60 1.25
N VAL A 58 -6.25 2.86 0.86
CA VAL A 58 -6.67 2.97 -0.54
C VAL A 58 -6.02 4.18 -1.20
N GLY A 59 -6.01 5.33 -0.52
CA GLY A 59 -5.36 6.54 -1.01
C GLY A 59 -3.87 6.32 -1.28
N LYS A 60 -3.15 5.64 -0.39
CA LYS A 60 -1.75 5.24 -0.62
C LYS A 60 -1.57 4.32 -1.82
N ALA A 61 -2.51 3.41 -2.08
CA ALA A 61 -2.46 2.56 -3.26
C ALA A 61 -2.68 3.37 -4.55
N LEU A 62 -3.67 4.28 -4.56
CA LEU A 62 -3.98 5.16 -5.69
C LEU A 62 -2.87 6.17 -5.99
N ASP A 63 -2.19 6.67 -4.95
CA ASP A 63 -1.00 7.51 -5.07
C ASP A 63 0.10 6.85 -5.90
N LEU A 64 0.31 5.53 -5.73
CA LEU A 64 1.29 4.79 -6.53
C LEU A 64 0.93 4.79 -8.02
N PHE A 65 -0.34 4.92 -8.39
CA PHE A 65 -0.79 5.04 -9.77
C PHE A 65 -0.87 6.50 -10.26
N GLY A 66 -0.52 7.48 -9.43
CA GLY A 66 -0.64 8.91 -9.76
C GLY A 66 -2.08 9.42 -9.75
N ILE A 67 -2.98 8.73 -9.04
CA ILE A 67 -4.40 9.10 -8.93
C ILE A 67 -4.61 9.82 -7.60
N ASP A 68 -4.83 11.14 -7.65
CA ASP A 68 -5.18 11.91 -6.46
C ASP A 68 -6.68 11.76 -6.13
N ALA A 69 -6.97 10.86 -5.20
CA ALA A 69 -8.33 10.53 -4.79
C ALA A 69 -8.86 11.40 -3.63
N LYS A 70 -8.02 12.26 -3.04
CA LYS A 70 -8.38 13.12 -1.88
C LYS A 70 -9.05 12.35 -0.72
N LEU A 71 -8.61 11.12 -0.48
CA LEU A 71 -9.20 10.21 0.51
C LEU A 71 -8.65 10.40 1.92
N PHE A 72 -7.47 11.02 2.07
CA PHE A 72 -6.85 11.25 3.38
C PHE A 72 -5.97 12.50 3.34
N GLU A 73 -5.75 13.10 4.51
CA GLU A 73 -4.83 14.22 4.66
C GLU A 73 -3.37 13.76 4.55
N ARG A 74 -2.64 14.35 3.60
CA ARG A 74 -1.20 14.07 3.45
C ARG A 74 -0.44 14.66 4.62
N TRP A 75 0.51 13.90 5.14
CA TRP A 75 1.46 14.43 6.11
C TRP A 75 2.38 15.46 5.43
N ASN A 76 2.30 16.72 5.85
CA ASN A 76 3.08 17.83 5.28
C ASN A 76 4.42 18.08 6.02
N GLY A 77 4.81 17.22 6.96
CA GLY A 77 5.99 17.45 7.79
C GLY A 77 5.71 18.32 9.01
N LEU A 78 6.72 18.47 9.86
CA LEU A 78 6.74 19.50 10.89
C LEU A 78 7.32 20.76 10.23
N VAL A 79 6.52 21.81 10.12
CA VAL A 79 7.00 23.15 9.76
C VAL A 79 7.61 23.80 11.00
#